data_AF-A0A0H5AJ53-F1
#
_entry.id   AF-A0A0H5AJ53-F1
#
_cell.length_a   1.000
_cell.length_b   1.000
_cell.length_c   1.000
_cell.angle_alpha   90.00
_cell.angle_beta   90.00
_cell.angle_gamma   90.00
#
_symmetry.space_group_name_H-M   'P 1'
#
loop_
_entity.id
_entity.type
_entity.pdbx_description
1 polymer ?
#
loop_
_entity_poly.entity_id
_entity_poly.type
_entity_poly.pdbx_seq_one_letter_code
_entity_poly.pdbx_strand_id
1 'polypeptide(L)'
;MIELRTPLLSAVCLLLGSPFVLAADPEIHWPSGWQIEEVVPDGDAPGKPQPVSRQRAIKNDENGATLMVMELTGTPIEAGHKVNLQGVLLEMRKSIQKDFAQGGYQSVCSKMRPTTLSRLDALETTCVITENGRHVLSQTLVGAVDAHKAYVFSYAGQADAYEASKGEVSSVRDSLKL
;
A
#
# COMPACT_ATOMS: atom_id res chain seq x y z
N MET A 1 73.91 -14.72 19.46
CA MET A 1 72.66 -14.66 20.26
C MET A 1 71.59 -14.01 19.38
N ILE A 2 70.38 -14.53 19.50
CA ILE A 2 69.19 -14.40 18.63
C ILE A 2 68.41 -13.10 18.94
N GLU A 3 67.39 -12.83 18.10
CA GLU A 3 66.22 -11.92 18.24
C GLU A 3 66.37 -10.60 17.46
N LEU A 4 65.84 -10.44 16.23
CA LEU A 4 64.43 -10.35 15.79
C LEU A 4 63.62 -9.26 16.53
N ARG A 5 63.18 -8.22 15.80
CA ARG A 5 61.78 -7.70 15.79
C ARG A 5 61.67 -6.35 15.05
N THR A 6 61.14 -6.40 13.83
CA THR A 6 60.16 -5.43 13.29
C THR A 6 58.90 -5.50 14.16
N PRO A 7 58.15 -4.40 14.41
CA PRO A 7 57.28 -3.81 13.38
C PRO A 7 56.94 -2.30 13.56
N LEU A 8 56.54 -1.61 12.49
CA LEU A 8 55.65 -0.43 12.58
C LEU A 8 55.03 -0.14 11.21
N LEU A 9 54.18 -1.06 10.77
CA LEU A 9 53.16 -0.81 9.76
C LEU A 9 51.81 -1.01 10.47
N SER A 10 51.17 0.09 10.86
CA SER A 10 49.79 0.10 11.36
C SER A 10 49.12 1.38 10.91
N ALA A 11 48.97 1.53 9.60
CA ALA A 11 47.93 2.37 9.03
C ALA A 11 46.66 1.50 8.95
N VAL A 12 45.94 1.40 10.07
CA VAL A 12 44.61 0.77 10.10
C VAL A 12 43.63 1.82 9.59
N CYS A 13 43.23 1.70 8.33
CA CYS A 13 42.09 2.40 7.76
C CYS A 13 40.84 2.06 8.58
N LEU A 14 40.37 3.02 9.39
CA LEU A 14 39.00 3.05 9.89
C LEU A 14 38.05 3.27 8.70
N LEU A 15 37.67 2.17 8.05
CA LEU A 15 36.52 2.13 7.17
C LEU A 15 35.28 2.35 8.05
N LEU A 16 34.83 3.61 8.08
CA LEU A 16 33.48 3.99 8.48
C LEU A 16 32.49 3.27 7.56
N GLY A 17 32.08 2.07 7.97
CA GLY A 17 30.94 1.38 7.40
C GLY A 17 29.68 2.16 7.76
N SER A 18 29.30 3.11 6.89
CA SER A 18 27.97 3.71 6.95
C SER A 18 26.94 2.58 6.82
N PRO A 19 25.99 2.44 7.76
CA PRO A 19 24.88 1.53 7.54
C PRO A 19 24.10 2.07 6.34
N PHE A 20 24.15 1.35 5.23
CA PHE A 20 23.14 1.51 4.19
C PHE A 20 21.82 1.12 4.83
N VAL A 21 21.06 2.10 5.28
CA VAL A 21 19.65 1.92 5.63
C VAL A 21 18.94 1.67 4.31
N LEU A 22 18.82 0.39 3.95
CA LEU A 22 17.85 -0.02 2.94
C LEU A 22 16.47 0.35 3.47
N ALA A 23 15.71 1.12 2.69
CA ALA A 23 14.33 1.44 3.02
C ALA A 23 13.56 0.12 3.13
N ALA A 24 13.19 -0.26 4.36
CA ALA A 24 12.44 -1.48 4.60
C ALA A 24 11.12 -1.45 3.83
N ASP A 25 10.65 -2.61 3.40
CA ASP A 25 9.32 -2.72 2.82
C ASP A 25 8.25 -2.40 3.88
N PRO A 26 7.08 -1.85 3.47
CA PRO A 26 6.00 -1.55 4.40
C PRO A 26 5.61 -2.78 5.22
N GLU A 27 5.63 -2.64 6.55
CA GLU A 27 5.14 -3.67 7.46
C GLU A 27 3.66 -3.44 7.74
N ILE A 28 2.84 -4.47 7.52
CA ILE A 28 1.39 -4.43 7.68
C ILE A 28 0.97 -5.53 8.64
N HIS A 29 0.22 -5.17 9.67
CA HIS A 29 -0.40 -6.14 10.58
C HIS A 29 -1.84 -6.39 10.13
N TRP A 30 -2.04 -7.43 9.33
CA TRP A 30 -3.36 -7.83 8.85
C TRP A 30 -4.23 -8.40 9.99
N PRO A 31 -5.55 -8.13 10.02
CA PRO A 31 -6.40 -8.66 11.08
C PRO A 31 -6.52 -10.18 11.01
N SER A 32 -6.75 -10.81 12.15
CA SER A 32 -6.97 -12.26 12.22
C SER A 32 -8.16 -12.68 11.35
N GLY A 33 -8.04 -13.81 10.64
CA GLY A 33 -9.10 -14.35 9.79
C GLY A 33 -9.12 -13.79 8.36
N TRP A 34 -8.22 -12.85 8.03
CA TRP A 34 -8.00 -12.41 6.66
C TRP A 34 -6.96 -13.31 5.98
N GLN A 35 -7.22 -13.67 4.73
CA GLN A 35 -6.29 -14.42 3.88
C GLN A 35 -5.34 -13.45 3.18
N ILE A 36 -4.05 -13.65 3.38
CA ILE A 36 -3.01 -12.78 2.81
C ILE A 36 -2.59 -13.34 1.45
N GLU A 37 -2.62 -12.49 0.43
CA GLU A 37 -2.11 -12.78 -0.90
C GLU A 37 -0.91 -11.90 -1.19
N GLU A 38 0.21 -12.53 -1.54
CA GLU A 38 1.33 -11.84 -2.16
C GLU A 38 0.97 -11.58 -3.62
N VAL A 39 0.81 -10.31 -3.98
CA VAL A 39 0.42 -9.94 -5.34
C VAL A 39 1.68 -9.73 -6.15
N VAL A 40 1.99 -10.67 -7.04
CA VAL A 40 3.06 -10.49 -8.02
C VAL A 40 2.63 -9.40 -9.02
N PRO A 41 3.38 -8.29 -9.15
CA PRO A 41 3.16 -7.29 -10.20
C PRO A 41 3.17 -7.91 -11.60
N ASP A 42 2.24 -7.48 -12.45
CA ASP A 42 2.12 -7.97 -13.82
C ASP A 42 3.37 -7.62 -14.65
N GLY A 43 3.95 -8.62 -15.33
CA GLY A 43 4.92 -8.43 -16.42
C GLY A 43 6.35 -8.95 -16.22
N ASP A 44 6.67 -9.58 -15.09
CA ASP A 44 8.06 -9.88 -14.77
C ASP A 44 8.48 -11.35 -14.89
N ALA A 45 9.66 -11.56 -15.49
CA ALA A 45 10.38 -12.82 -15.43
C ALA A 45 10.93 -13.05 -14.00
N PRO A 46 11.00 -14.29 -13.51
CA PRO A 46 11.53 -14.58 -12.17
C PRO A 46 12.95 -14.03 -11.99
N GLY A 47 13.19 -13.22 -10.94
CA GLY A 47 14.54 -12.90 -10.47
C GLY A 47 15.02 -11.44 -10.56
N LYS A 48 14.17 -10.46 -10.90
CA LYS A 48 14.51 -9.02 -10.74
C LYS A 48 13.81 -8.45 -9.49
N PRO A 49 14.52 -7.79 -8.56
CA PRO A 49 13.91 -7.08 -7.44
C PRO A 49 12.98 -6.01 -7.97
N GLN A 50 11.71 -6.05 -7.56
CA GLN A 50 10.71 -5.12 -8.04
C GLN A 50 10.80 -3.80 -7.26
N PRO A 51 10.68 -2.65 -7.95
CA PRO A 51 10.56 -1.38 -7.27
C PRO A 51 9.23 -1.27 -6.51
N VAL A 52 8.16 -1.91 -6.99
CA VAL A 52 6.80 -1.79 -6.43
C VAL A 52 6.53 -2.90 -5.42
N SER A 53 6.14 -2.52 -4.20
CA SER A 53 5.66 -3.45 -3.17
C SER A 53 4.13 -3.53 -3.23
N ARG A 54 3.54 -4.73 -3.26
CA ARG A 54 2.08 -4.92 -3.24
C ARG A 54 1.68 -6.05 -2.31
N GLN A 55 0.81 -5.75 -1.34
CA GLN A 55 0.29 -6.73 -0.39
C GLN A 55 -1.23 -6.63 -0.33
N ARG A 56 -1.92 -7.76 -0.37
CA ARG A 56 -3.38 -7.84 -0.33
C ARG A 56 -3.84 -8.77 0.78
N ALA A 57 -4.95 -8.42 1.43
CA ALA A 57 -5.65 -9.28 2.36
C ALA A 57 -7.13 -9.36 1.98
N ILE A 58 -7.70 -10.55 2.05
CA ILE A 58 -9.08 -10.86 1.66
C ILE A 58 -9.83 -11.46 2.84
N LYS A 59 -11.02 -10.93 3.12
CA LYS A 59 -11.98 -11.52 4.05
C LYS A 59 -13.04 -12.24 3.24
N ASN A 60 -13.24 -13.52 3.54
CA ASN A 60 -14.25 -14.35 2.92
C ASN A 60 -15.32 -14.76 3.94
N ASP A 61 -16.51 -15.08 3.47
CA ASP A 61 -17.57 -15.70 4.27
C ASP A 61 -17.34 -17.20 4.48
N GLU A 62 -18.27 -17.86 5.15
CA GLU A 62 -18.23 -19.32 5.42
C GLU A 62 -18.23 -20.18 4.16
N ASN A 63 -18.71 -19.64 3.03
CA ASN A 63 -18.76 -20.32 1.73
C ASN A 63 -17.54 -19.99 0.86
N GLY A 64 -16.61 -19.17 1.36
CA GLY A 64 -15.44 -18.72 0.61
C GLY A 64 -15.71 -17.55 -0.34
N ALA A 65 -16.89 -16.91 -0.27
CA ALA A 65 -17.19 -15.73 -1.08
C ALA A 65 -16.54 -14.47 -0.49
N THR A 66 -15.97 -13.63 -1.35
CA THR A 66 -15.29 -12.41 -0.92
C THR A 66 -16.26 -11.38 -0.37
N LEU A 67 -16.04 -11.03 0.90
CA LEU A 67 -16.76 -9.98 1.61
C LEU A 67 -16.03 -8.65 1.50
N MET A 68 -14.71 -8.68 1.71
CA MET A 68 -13.86 -7.49 1.72
C MET A 68 -12.46 -7.80 1.19
N VAL A 69 -11.82 -6.80 0.62
CA VAL A 69 -10.42 -6.79 0.20
C VAL A 69 -9.77 -5.53 0.75
N MET A 70 -8.56 -5.66 1.27
CA MET A 70 -7.65 -4.57 1.57
C MET A 70 -6.35 -4.78 0.78
N GLU A 71 -5.77 -3.70 0.26
CA GLU A 71 -4.53 -3.76 -0.49
C GLU A 71 -3.69 -2.52 -0.25
N LEU A 72 -2.40 -2.71 0.03
CA LEU A 72 -1.39 -1.65 0.04
C LEU A 72 -0.47 -1.83 -1.17
N THR A 73 -0.34 -0.77 -1.96
CA THR A 73 0.67 -0.66 -3.01
C THR A 73 1.63 0.47 -2.65
N GLY A 74 2.93 0.22 -2.73
CA GLY A 74 4.00 1.20 -2.56
C GLY A 74 4.84 1.29 -3.84
N THR A 75 5.01 2.49 -4.38
CA THR A 75 5.74 2.74 -5.62
C THR A 75 6.87 3.74 -5.37
N PRO A 76 8.13 3.44 -5.72
CA PRO A 76 9.23 4.37 -5.54
C PRO A 76 9.04 5.63 -6.35
N ILE A 77 9.50 6.75 -5.81
CA ILE A 77 9.52 8.05 -6.48
C ILE A 77 10.97 8.47 -6.69
N GLU A 78 11.23 9.11 -7.83
CA GLU A 78 12.54 9.69 -8.10
C GLU A 78 12.86 10.79 -7.08
N ALA A 79 14.13 10.88 -6.68
CA ALA A 79 14.56 11.88 -5.71
C ALA A 79 14.23 13.31 -6.21
N GLY A 80 13.53 14.08 -5.38
CA GLY A 80 13.10 15.44 -5.72
C GLY A 80 11.82 15.53 -6.55
N HIS A 81 11.26 14.39 -6.98
CA HIS A 81 9.97 14.37 -7.66
C HIS A 81 8.83 14.68 -6.67
N LYS A 82 8.02 15.70 -6.99
CA LYS A 82 6.81 16.03 -6.23
C LYS A 82 5.61 15.35 -6.86
N VAL A 83 5.12 14.29 -6.21
CA VAL A 83 3.92 13.58 -6.66
C VAL A 83 2.69 14.48 -6.52
N ASN A 84 1.93 14.64 -7.61
CA ASN A 84 0.59 15.23 -7.54
C ASN A 84 -0.40 14.17 -7.04
N LEU A 85 -0.44 13.98 -5.72
CA LEU A 85 -1.26 12.95 -5.07
C LEU A 85 -2.75 13.06 -5.43
N GLN A 86 -3.27 14.29 -5.49
CA GLN A 86 -4.66 14.52 -5.88
C GLN A 86 -4.91 14.09 -7.33
N GLY A 87 -4.00 14.43 -8.25
CA GLY A 87 -4.09 14.01 -9.65
C GLY A 87 -4.08 12.48 -9.80
N VAL A 88 -3.18 11.80 -9.07
CA VAL A 88 -3.12 10.33 -9.06
C VAL A 88 -4.44 9.72 -8.59
N LEU A 89 -4.97 10.15 -7.44
CA LEU A 89 -6.24 9.63 -6.94
C LEU A 89 -7.43 9.97 -7.85
N LEU A 90 -7.36 11.05 -8.63
CA LEU A 90 -8.42 11.43 -9.57
C LEU A 90 -8.45 10.44 -10.74
N GLU A 91 -7.28 10.09 -11.28
CA GLU A 91 -7.19 9.08 -12.33
C GLU A 91 -7.59 7.69 -11.82
N MET A 92 -7.18 7.32 -10.61
CA MET A 92 -7.60 6.04 -10.01
C MET A 92 -9.12 5.98 -9.78
N ARG A 93 -9.70 7.04 -9.23
CA ARG A 93 -11.17 7.19 -9.10
C ARG A 93 -11.86 7.01 -10.45
N LYS A 94 -11.33 7.65 -11.49
CA LYS A 94 -11.88 7.55 -12.85
C LYS A 94 -11.78 6.12 -13.39
N SER A 95 -10.70 5.39 -13.13
CA SER A 95 -10.57 3.98 -13.48
C SER A 95 -11.66 3.15 -12.79
N ILE A 96 -11.81 3.29 -11.46
CA ILE A 96 -12.86 2.58 -10.70
C ILE A 96 -14.24 2.83 -11.32
N GLN A 97 -14.59 4.09 -11.57
CA GLN A 97 -15.90 4.43 -12.15
C GLN A 97 -16.08 3.81 -13.55
N LYS A 98 -15.02 3.80 -14.37
CA LYS A 98 -15.03 3.19 -15.70
C LYS A 98 -15.21 1.67 -15.62
N ASP A 99 -14.45 1.00 -14.77
CA ASP A 99 -14.42 -0.46 -14.66
C ASP A 99 -15.78 -0.98 -14.15
N PHE A 100 -16.37 -0.32 -13.15
CA PHE A 100 -17.72 -0.64 -12.69
C PHE A 100 -18.81 -0.33 -13.73
N ALA A 101 -18.69 0.79 -14.45
CA ALA A 101 -19.64 1.11 -15.52
C ALA A 101 -19.63 0.07 -16.65
N GLN A 102 -18.46 -0.49 -16.99
CA GLN A 102 -18.35 -1.58 -17.96
C GLN A 102 -19.06 -2.87 -17.49
N GLY A 103 -19.12 -3.09 -16.17
CA GLY A 103 -19.87 -4.18 -15.56
C GLY A 103 -21.37 -3.92 -15.37
N GLY A 104 -21.89 -2.77 -15.82
CA GLY A 104 -23.31 -2.41 -15.66
C GLY A 104 -23.66 -1.75 -14.32
N TYR A 105 -22.66 -1.45 -13.49
CA TYR A 105 -22.86 -0.78 -12.21
C TYR A 105 -22.79 0.74 -12.34
N GLN A 106 -23.42 1.44 -11.40
CA GLN A 106 -23.27 2.89 -11.24
C GLN A 106 -22.34 3.16 -10.06
N SER A 107 -21.44 4.13 -10.21
CA SER A 107 -20.45 4.47 -9.17
C SER A 107 -20.45 5.97 -8.89
N VAL A 108 -20.73 6.35 -7.64
CA VAL A 108 -20.68 7.73 -7.17
C VAL A 108 -19.60 7.85 -6.12
N CYS A 109 -18.59 8.68 -6.39
CA CYS A 109 -17.48 8.90 -5.48
C CYS A 109 -17.56 10.26 -4.79
N SER A 110 -17.34 10.23 -3.49
CA SER A 110 -17.22 11.40 -2.63
C SER A 110 -16.12 12.37 -3.11
N LYS A 111 -16.17 13.61 -2.61
CA LYS A 111 -15.07 14.55 -2.80
C LYS A 111 -13.87 14.04 -1.99
N MET A 112 -12.67 14.22 -2.54
CA MET A 112 -11.45 13.92 -1.80
C MET A 112 -11.37 14.74 -0.53
N ARG A 113 -10.99 14.09 0.57
CA ARG A 113 -10.82 14.72 1.88
C ARG A 113 -9.43 14.43 2.46
N PRO A 114 -8.85 15.37 3.23
CA PRO A 114 -7.66 15.10 4.02
C PRO A 114 -7.89 13.99 5.04
N THR A 115 -6.87 13.16 5.25
CA THR A 115 -6.83 12.11 6.27
C THR A 115 -5.37 11.74 6.55
N THR A 116 -5.11 10.61 7.19
CA THR A 116 -3.77 10.07 7.41
C THR A 116 -3.67 8.63 6.93
N LEU A 117 -2.47 8.20 6.57
CA LEU A 117 -2.12 6.79 6.39
C LEU A 117 -0.88 6.52 7.22
N SER A 118 -1.01 5.76 8.32
CA SER A 118 -0.02 5.79 9.40
C SER A 118 0.22 7.24 9.86
N ARG A 119 1.48 7.67 9.89
CA ARG A 119 1.94 9.02 10.21
C ARG A 119 1.94 9.99 9.02
N LEU A 120 1.63 9.53 7.81
CA LEU A 120 1.69 10.37 6.61
C LEU A 120 0.38 11.13 6.39
N ASP A 121 0.49 12.39 5.98
CA ASP A 121 -0.64 13.14 5.43
C ASP A 121 -1.14 12.45 4.16
N ALA A 122 -2.46 12.30 4.07
CA ALA A 122 -3.10 11.52 3.02
C ALA A 122 -4.34 12.20 2.47
N LEU A 123 -4.75 11.75 1.28
CA LEU A 123 -6.03 12.09 0.67
C LEU A 123 -6.86 10.83 0.50
N GLU A 124 -8.16 10.93 0.77
CA GLU A 124 -9.08 9.81 0.66
C GLU A 124 -10.32 10.15 -0.18
N THR A 125 -10.78 9.17 -0.95
CA THR A 125 -12.09 9.19 -1.62
C THR A 125 -12.75 7.82 -1.53
N THR A 126 -14.04 7.80 -1.23
CA THR A 126 -14.88 6.60 -1.25
C THR A 126 -15.86 6.66 -2.41
N CYS A 127 -15.95 5.58 -3.16
CA CYS A 127 -16.97 5.30 -4.17
C CYS A 127 -18.03 4.35 -3.59
N VAL A 128 -19.29 4.71 -3.78
CA VAL A 128 -20.45 3.84 -3.54
C VAL A 128 -20.88 3.29 -4.89
N ILE A 129 -20.97 1.96 -4.97
CA ILE A 129 -21.30 1.21 -6.17
C ILE A 129 -22.71 0.66 -6.01
N THR A 130 -23.56 0.92 -6.99
CA THR A 130 -24.95 0.46 -7.01
C THR A 130 -25.25 -0.36 -8.25
N GLU A 131 -26.10 -1.37 -8.09
CA GLU A 131 -26.66 -2.19 -9.16
C GLU A 131 -28.18 -2.07 -9.10
N ASN A 132 -28.83 -1.67 -10.20
CA ASN A 132 -30.28 -1.46 -10.25
C ASN A 132 -30.82 -0.58 -9.10
N GLY A 133 -30.04 0.44 -8.70
CA GLY A 133 -30.37 1.36 -7.61
C GLY A 133 -30.10 0.84 -6.19
N ARG A 134 -29.66 -0.42 -6.02
CA ARG A 134 -29.29 -1.00 -4.73
C ARG A 134 -27.79 -0.81 -4.47
N HIS A 135 -27.41 -0.37 -3.27
CA HIS A 135 -26.00 -0.34 -2.84
C HIS A 135 -25.47 -1.75 -2.68
N VAL A 136 -24.45 -2.10 -3.45
CA VAL A 136 -23.88 -3.46 -3.48
C VAL A 136 -22.46 -3.50 -2.94
N LEU A 137 -21.67 -2.45 -3.18
CA LEU A 137 -20.25 -2.42 -2.84
C LEU A 137 -19.82 -1.00 -2.52
N SER A 138 -18.81 -0.87 -1.67
CA SER A 138 -18.10 0.37 -1.43
C SER A 138 -16.61 0.13 -1.63
N GLN A 139 -15.92 1.10 -2.21
CA GLN A 139 -14.48 1.07 -2.39
C GLN A 139 -13.87 2.41 -2.01
N THR A 140 -12.83 2.39 -1.19
CA THR A 140 -12.08 3.57 -0.79
C THR A 140 -10.65 3.49 -1.26
N LEU A 141 -10.14 4.64 -1.68
CA LEU A 141 -8.74 4.89 -1.98
C LEU A 141 -8.19 5.88 -0.97
N VAL A 142 -7.06 5.55 -0.37
CA VAL A 142 -6.24 6.43 0.48
C VAL A 142 -4.86 6.53 -0.15
N GLY A 143 -4.49 7.72 -0.61
CA GLY A 143 -3.16 7.99 -1.15
C GLY A 143 -2.31 8.75 -0.13
N ALA A 144 -1.03 8.41 -0.02
CA ALA A 144 -0.04 9.11 0.80
C ALA A 144 1.34 9.09 0.11
N VAL A 145 2.25 9.97 0.50
CA VAL A 145 3.60 10.06 -0.09
C VAL A 145 4.61 10.37 1.01
N ASP A 146 5.76 9.70 0.98
CA ASP A 146 6.94 10.04 1.77
C ASP A 146 8.09 10.56 0.85
N ALA A 147 9.32 10.66 1.36
CA ALA A 147 10.46 11.16 0.59
C ALA A 147 10.90 10.25 -0.58
N HIS A 148 10.48 8.99 -0.59
CA HIS A 148 11.00 7.92 -1.44
C HIS A 148 9.93 7.04 -2.08
N LYS A 149 8.70 7.04 -1.58
CA LYS A 149 7.61 6.21 -2.06
C LYS A 149 6.27 6.95 -2.06
N ALA A 150 5.44 6.64 -3.04
CA ALA A 150 4.02 6.92 -3.05
C ALA A 150 3.27 5.64 -2.62
N TYR A 151 2.29 5.78 -1.74
CA TYR A 151 1.47 4.68 -1.25
C TYR A 151 0.02 4.88 -1.67
N VAL A 152 -0.60 3.77 -2.05
CA VAL A 152 -2.06 3.68 -2.15
C VAL A 152 -2.52 2.51 -1.29
N PHE A 153 -3.30 2.83 -0.26
CA PHE A 153 -4.07 1.86 0.48
C PHE A 153 -5.51 1.88 -0.03
N SER A 154 -5.94 0.77 -0.62
CA SER A 154 -7.30 0.59 -1.12
C SER A 154 -8.03 -0.47 -0.32
N TYR A 155 -9.32 -0.27 -0.11
CA TYR A 155 -10.17 -1.29 0.50
C TYR A 155 -11.56 -1.25 -0.08
N ALA A 156 -12.11 -2.41 -0.37
CA ALA A 156 -13.38 -2.56 -1.03
C ALA A 156 -14.15 -3.75 -0.47
N GLY A 157 -15.47 -3.69 -0.49
CA GLY A 157 -16.28 -4.88 -0.25
C GLY A 157 -17.76 -4.60 -0.20
N GLN A 158 -18.51 -5.68 0.07
CA GLN A 158 -19.97 -5.65 0.07
C GLN A 158 -20.48 -4.61 1.07
N ALA A 159 -21.59 -3.93 0.75
CA ALA A 159 -22.06 -2.77 1.52
C ALA A 159 -22.05 -2.99 3.05
N ASP A 160 -22.65 -4.07 3.53
CA ASP A 160 -22.72 -4.37 4.96
C ASP A 160 -21.36 -4.77 5.56
N ALA A 161 -20.58 -5.57 4.83
CA ALA A 161 -19.25 -5.98 5.25
C ALA A 161 -18.28 -4.79 5.32
N TYR A 162 -18.39 -3.86 4.38
CA TYR A 162 -17.62 -2.61 4.35
C TYR A 162 -17.91 -1.75 5.57
N GLU A 163 -19.18 -1.59 5.93
CA GLU A 163 -19.57 -0.85 7.13
C GLU A 163 -19.09 -1.54 8.41
N ALA A 164 -19.25 -2.87 8.50
CA ALA A 164 -18.81 -3.65 9.65
C ALA A 164 -17.28 -3.67 9.83
N SER A 165 -16.50 -3.63 8.74
CA SER A 165 -15.05 -3.71 8.78
C SER A 165 -14.33 -2.36 8.97
N LYS A 166 -15.04 -1.23 9.14
CA LYS A 166 -14.40 0.08 9.34
C LYS A 166 -13.41 0.11 10.51
N GLY A 167 -13.71 -0.58 11.61
CA GLY A 167 -12.81 -0.69 12.76
C GLY A 167 -11.53 -1.47 12.43
N GLU A 168 -11.66 -2.61 11.74
CA GLU A 168 -10.51 -3.41 11.29
C GLU A 168 -9.64 -2.61 10.31
N VAL A 169 -10.25 -1.90 9.37
CA VAL A 169 -9.56 -1.05 8.39
C VAL A 169 -8.79 0.08 9.09
N SER A 170 -9.40 0.76 10.07
CA SER A 170 -8.71 1.79 10.84
C SER A 170 -7.50 1.21 11.56
N SER A 171 -7.68 0.07 12.24
CA SER A 171 -6.58 -0.60 12.94
C SER A 171 -5.42 -0.96 12.00
N VAL A 172 -5.71 -1.44 10.78
CA VAL A 172 -4.67 -1.70 9.78
C VAL A 172 -3.95 -0.41 9.43
N ARG A 173 -4.69 0.64 9.04
CA ARG A 173 -4.12 1.95 8.65
C ARG A 173 -3.22 2.54 9.73
N ASP A 174 -3.62 2.43 10.98
CA ASP A 174 -2.88 2.97 12.13
C ASP A 174 -1.64 2.12 12.48
N SER A 175 -1.66 0.82 12.17
CA SER A 175 -0.55 -0.11 12.43
C SER A 175 0.57 -0.07 11.39
N LEU A 176 0.31 0.50 10.21
CA LEU A 176 1.27 0.55 9.10
C LEU A 176 2.56 1.26 9.53
N LYS A 177 3.71 0.68 9.15
CA LYS A 177 5.02 1.34 9.31
C LYS A 177 5.47 1.90 7.97
N LEU A 178 5.15 3.18 7.71
CA LEU A 178 5.49 3.95 6.50
C LEU A 178 6.39 5.12 6.86
#